data_AF-M3FKQ7-F1
#
_entry.id   AF-M3FKQ7-F1
#
_cell.length_a   1.000
_cell.length_b   1.000
_cell.length_c   1.000
_cell.angle_alpha   90.00
_cell.angle_beta   90.00
_cell.angle_gamma   90.00
#
_symmetry.space_group_name_H-M   'P 1'
#
loop_
_entity.id
_entity.type
_entity.pdbx_description
1 polymer ?
#
loop_
_entity_poly.entity_id
_entity_poly.type
_entity_poly.pdbx_seq_one_letter_code
_entity_poly.pdbx_strand_id
1 'polypeptide(L)'
;MGLFGCTVGFSMQYLTHKYDWSLNISGKNLNAWFAYIPITFEFTVFMAGVGTAAAMFFLTKLPKLNRKVLHPDITTDKFALWIPSSSKGYKEDEVLNFIKGLGAKYVEVVK
;
A
#
# COMPACT_ATOMS: atom_id res chain seq x y z
N MET A 1 -4.98 9.62 -0.68
CA MET A 1 -3.97 10.70 -0.56
C MET A 1 -3.81 11.57 -1.81
N GLY A 2 -4.31 11.18 -2.99
CA GLY A 2 -4.21 12.03 -4.20
C GLY A 2 -4.92 13.38 -4.09
N LEU A 3 -6.19 13.42 -3.66
CA LEU A 3 -6.93 14.68 -3.48
C LEU A 3 -6.23 15.64 -2.51
N PHE A 4 -5.66 15.12 -1.42
CA PHE A 4 -4.85 15.89 -0.49
C PHE A 4 -3.59 16.45 -1.16
N GLY A 5 -2.89 15.67 -1.98
CA GLY A 5 -1.78 16.16 -2.80
C GLY A 5 -2.23 17.29 -3.74
N CYS A 6 -3.34 17.12 -4.46
CA CYS A 6 -3.84 18.15 -5.37
C CYS A 6 -4.16 19.46 -4.63
N THR A 7 -4.88 19.40 -3.51
CA THR A 7 -5.26 20.59 -2.75
C THR A 7 -4.04 21.28 -2.13
N VAL A 8 -3.11 20.53 -1.53
CA VAL A 8 -1.89 21.09 -0.94
C VAL A 8 -0.96 21.65 -2.00
N GLY A 9 -0.73 20.94 -3.10
CA GLY A 9 0.15 21.37 -4.18
C GLY A 9 -0.33 22.64 -4.87
N PHE A 10 -1.65 22.76 -5.10
CA PHE A 10 -2.22 23.97 -5.68
C PHE A 10 -2.25 25.13 -4.69
N SER A 11 -2.69 24.87 -3.45
CA SER A 11 -2.80 25.92 -2.43
C SER A 11 -1.44 26.51 -2.02
N MET A 12 -0.38 25.70 -1.97
CA MET A 12 0.97 26.17 -1.68
C MET A 12 1.43 27.19 -2.74
N GLN A 13 1.32 26.84 -4.02
CA GLN A 13 1.71 27.72 -5.13
C GLN A 13 0.88 29.01 -5.14
N TYR A 14 -0.43 28.89 -4.92
CA TYR A 14 -1.31 30.04 -4.84
C TYR A 14 -0.97 30.96 -3.65
N LEU A 15 -0.68 30.38 -2.48
CA LEU A 15 -0.30 31.12 -1.28
C LEU A 15 1.01 31.89 -1.51
N THR A 16 2.03 31.23 -2.03
CA THR A 16 3.35 31.85 -2.27
C THR A 16 3.28 32.97 -3.29
N HIS A 17 2.68 32.72 -4.46
CA HIS A 17 2.68 33.71 -5.55
C HIS A 17 1.71 34.88 -5.34
N LYS A 18 0.60 34.67 -4.63
CA LYS A 18 -0.43 35.70 -4.47
C LYS A 18 -0.33 36.46 -3.14
N TYR A 19 -0.05 35.78 -2.03
CA TYR A 19 -0.19 36.37 -0.69
C TYR A 19 1.13 36.58 0.02
N ASP A 20 2.02 35.60 0.00
CA ASP A 20 3.26 35.65 0.79
C ASP A 20 4.35 36.48 0.10
N TRP A 21 4.75 36.07 -1.11
CA TRP A 21 5.79 36.76 -1.87
C TRP A 21 5.35 36.98 -3.32
N SER A 22 4.60 38.04 -3.52
CA SER A 22 4.20 38.50 -4.84
C SER A 22 5.42 39.03 -5.62
N LEU A 23 5.93 38.22 -6.55
CA LEU A 23 7.03 38.60 -7.44
C LEU A 23 6.52 38.80 -8.87
N ASN A 24 6.86 39.94 -9.47
CA ASN A 24 6.62 40.16 -10.90
C ASN A 24 7.68 39.41 -11.72
N ILE A 25 7.32 38.22 -12.19
CA ILE A 25 8.16 37.41 -13.09
C ILE A 25 7.60 37.55 -14.50
N SER A 26 8.35 38.25 -15.37
CA SER A 26 8.03 38.39 -16.80
C SER A 26 6.66 39.05 -17.09
N GLY A 27 6.12 39.88 -16.18
CA GLY A 27 4.83 40.55 -16.36
C GLY A 27 3.61 39.63 -16.25
N LYS A 28 3.79 38.37 -15.82
CA LYS A 28 2.69 37.42 -15.68
C LYS A 28 1.80 37.80 -14.49
N ASN A 29 0.51 37.44 -14.58
CA ASN A 29 -0.40 37.59 -13.46
C ASN A 29 0.10 36.76 -12.26
N LEU A 30 0.02 37.34 -11.06
CA LEU A 30 0.36 36.70 -9.79
C LEU A 30 -0.44 35.42 -9.53
N ASN A 31 -1.60 35.26 -10.18
CA ASN A 31 -2.35 34.01 -10.19
C ASN A 31 -2.29 33.31 -11.55
N ALA A 32 -1.12 32.76 -11.90
CA ALA A 32 -0.89 32.02 -13.14
C ALA A 32 -1.31 30.54 -13.02
N TRP A 33 -2.61 30.28 -12.79
CA TRP A 33 -3.12 28.94 -12.45
C TRP A 33 -2.75 27.82 -13.43
N PHE A 34 -2.65 28.12 -14.74
CA PHE A 34 -2.20 27.15 -15.74
C PHE A 34 -0.75 26.68 -15.51
N ALA A 35 0.12 27.57 -15.05
CA ALA A 35 1.52 27.23 -14.75
C ALA A 35 1.63 26.33 -13.50
N TYR A 36 0.60 26.29 -12.64
CA TYR A 36 0.59 25.48 -11.43
C TYR A 36 0.18 24.02 -11.68
N ILE A 37 -0.47 23.74 -12.82
CA ILE A 37 -1.03 22.41 -13.13
C ILE A 37 0.06 21.33 -13.18
N PRO A 38 1.21 21.49 -13.87
CA PRO A 38 2.23 20.45 -13.93
C PRO A 38 2.74 20.05 -12.54
N ILE A 39 3.01 21.04 -11.69
CA ILE A 39 3.52 20.81 -10.33
C ILE A 39 2.43 20.17 -9.45
N THR A 40 1.18 20.62 -9.58
CA THR A 40 0.05 20.03 -8.85
C THR A 40 -0.20 18.58 -9.26
N PHE A 41 -0.06 18.26 -10.55
CA PHE A 41 -0.16 16.90 -11.07
C PHE A 41 0.92 16.00 -10.47
N GLU A 42 2.19 16.40 -10.54
CA GLU A 42 3.30 15.61 -9.99
C GLU A 42 3.13 15.36 -8.49
N PHE A 43 2.73 16.38 -7.73
CA PHE A 43 2.52 16.24 -6.29
C PHE A 43 1.31 15.36 -5.94
N THR A 44 0.28 15.39 -6.78
CA THR A 44 -0.88 14.49 -6.68
C THR A 44 -0.47 13.04 -6.85
N VAL A 45 0.29 12.73 -7.92
CA VAL A 45 0.77 11.38 -8.22
C VAL A 45 1.75 10.90 -7.15
N PHE A 46 2.65 11.76 -6.70
CA PHE A 46 3.57 11.47 -5.60
C PHE A 46 2.83 11.07 -4.32
N MET A 47 1.88 11.89 -3.86
CA MET A 47 1.10 11.61 -2.65
C MET A 47 0.19 10.38 -2.82
N ALA A 48 -0.34 10.15 -4.02
CA ALA A 48 -1.11 8.94 -4.31
C ALA A 48 -0.23 7.68 -4.23
N GLY A 49 0.97 7.69 -4.83
CA GLY A 49 1.92 6.58 -4.82
C GLY A 49 2.39 6.23 -3.41
N VAL A 50 2.91 7.22 -2.68
CA VAL A 50 3.38 7.04 -1.29
C VAL A 50 2.24 6.60 -0.38
N GLY A 51 1.05 7.22 -0.51
CA GLY A 51 -0.12 6.84 0.27
C GLY A 51 -0.59 5.41 0.01
N THR A 52 -0.50 4.95 -1.24
CA THR A 52 -0.86 3.57 -1.62
C THR A 52 0.13 2.57 -1.05
N ALA A 53 1.44 2.85 -1.17
CA ALA A 53 2.48 2.02 -0.59
C ALA A 53 2.34 1.92 0.94
N ALA A 54 2.15 3.05 1.62
CA ALA A 54 1.94 3.09 3.06
C ALA A 54 0.69 2.30 3.49
N ALA A 55 -0.43 2.45 2.77
CA ALA A 55 -1.65 1.69 3.03
C ALA A 55 -1.44 0.19 2.83
N MET A 56 -0.70 -0.21 1.80
CA MET A 56 -0.35 -1.61 1.53
C MET A 56 0.45 -2.20 2.70
N PHE A 57 1.49 -1.52 3.19
CA PHE A 57 2.26 -1.98 4.35
C PHE A 57 1.40 -2.07 5.61
N PHE A 58 0.53 -1.08 5.85
CA PHE A 58 -0.37 -1.06 7.00
C PHE A 58 -1.40 -2.21 6.98
N LEU A 59 -2.09 -2.41 5.85
CA LEU A 59 -3.12 -3.45 5.70
C LEU A 59 -2.54 -4.86 5.73
N THR A 60 -1.39 -5.07 5.07
CA THR A 60 -0.70 -6.37 5.07
C THR A 60 0.04 -6.64 6.38
N LYS A 61 0.13 -5.62 7.26
CA LYS A 61 0.91 -5.63 8.50
C LYS A 61 2.37 -6.02 8.23
N LEU A 62 2.94 -5.54 7.12
CA LEU A 62 4.34 -5.72 6.78
C LEU A 62 5.15 -4.51 7.30
N PRO A 63 6.41 -4.68 7.73
CA PRO A 63 7.19 -5.91 7.77
C PRO A 63 6.90 -6.77 9.01
N LYS A 64 6.71 -8.09 8.83
CA LYS A 64 6.64 -9.04 9.95
C LYS A 64 7.99 -9.72 10.12
N LEU A 65 8.82 -9.19 11.01
CA LEU A 65 10.18 -9.68 11.27
C LEU A 65 10.21 -11.14 11.78
N ASN A 66 9.24 -11.53 12.61
CA ASN A 66 9.24 -12.83 13.29
C ASN A 66 8.32 -13.88 12.63
N ARG A 67 7.99 -13.74 11.33
CA ARG A 67 7.16 -14.74 10.65
C ARG A 67 8.04 -15.93 10.22
N LYS A 68 7.72 -17.13 10.72
CA LYS A 68 8.28 -18.38 10.16
C LYS A 68 7.80 -18.55 8.71
N VAL A 69 8.75 -18.83 7.81
CA VAL A 69 8.45 -19.21 6.42
C VAL A 69 7.87 -20.62 6.46
N LEU A 70 6.71 -20.82 5.80
CA LEU A 70 6.01 -22.10 5.77
C LEU A 70 6.83 -23.18 5.06
N HIS A 71 7.32 -22.87 3.86
CA HIS A 71 8.21 -23.73 3.08
C HIS A 71 9.00 -22.84 2.12
N PRO A 72 10.32 -23.07 1.91
CA PRO A 72 11.16 -22.21 1.06
C PRO A 72 10.67 -22.15 -0.40
N ASP A 73 10.24 -23.27 -0.98
CA ASP A 73 9.82 -23.34 -2.39
C ASP A 73 8.42 -22.78 -2.71
N ILE A 74 7.75 -22.08 -1.78
CA ILE A 74 6.40 -21.52 -2.00
C ILE A 74 6.40 -20.45 -3.09
N THR A 75 7.49 -19.71 -3.23
CA THR A 75 7.63 -18.68 -4.26
C THR A 75 8.00 -19.24 -5.63
N THR A 76 8.32 -20.53 -5.72
CA THR A 76 8.89 -21.16 -6.92
C THR A 76 7.92 -22.14 -7.58
N ASP A 77 7.58 -23.23 -6.89
CA ASP A 77 6.86 -24.38 -7.50
C ASP A 77 5.70 -24.90 -6.63
N LYS A 78 5.74 -24.67 -5.31
CA LYS A 78 4.77 -25.27 -4.39
C LYS A 78 3.67 -24.27 -3.99
N PHE A 79 2.43 -24.73 -3.98
CA PHE A 79 1.32 -24.01 -3.36
C PHE A 79 1.16 -24.47 -1.91
N ALA A 80 0.92 -23.53 -1.00
CA ALA A 80 0.69 -23.82 0.41
C ALA A 80 -0.68 -23.31 0.86
N LEU A 81 -1.37 -24.13 1.65
CA LEU A 81 -2.61 -23.77 2.32
C LEU A 81 -2.35 -23.68 3.82
N TRP A 82 -2.65 -22.52 4.41
CA TRP A 82 -2.50 -22.29 5.85
C TRP A 82 -3.88 -22.18 6.50
N ILE A 83 -4.15 -23.04 7.48
CA ILE A 83 -5.39 -23.02 8.27
C ILE A 83 -5.02 -22.61 9.69
N PRO A 84 -5.40 -21.41 10.15
CA PRO A 84 -5.10 -20.96 11.50
C PRO A 84 -6.00 -21.69 12.51
N SER A 85 -5.42 -22.06 13.66
CA SER A 85 -6.13 -22.71 14.78
C SER A 85 -7.22 -21.82 15.40
N SER A 86 -7.15 -20.50 15.20
CA SER A 86 -8.17 -19.54 15.60
C SER A 86 -9.46 -19.61 14.77
N SER A 87 -9.52 -20.45 13.73
CA SER A 87 -10.70 -20.57 12.86
C SER A 87 -11.87 -21.21 13.60
N LYS A 88 -13.10 -20.73 13.37
CA LYS A 88 -14.31 -21.30 13.98
C LYS A 88 -14.51 -22.74 13.50
N GLY A 89 -14.59 -23.69 14.43
CA GLY A 89 -14.75 -25.11 14.12
C GLY A 89 -13.45 -25.85 13.83
N TYR A 90 -12.29 -25.27 14.16
CA TYR A 90 -11.01 -25.95 14.01
C TYR A 90 -10.88 -27.14 14.97
N LYS A 91 -10.69 -28.33 14.40
CA LYS A 91 -10.26 -29.55 15.10
C LYS A 91 -9.12 -30.18 14.31
N GLU A 92 -7.99 -30.42 14.99
CA GLU A 92 -6.75 -30.83 14.33
C GLU A 92 -6.93 -32.12 13.51
N ASP A 93 -7.54 -33.15 14.09
CA ASP A 93 -7.73 -34.46 13.43
C ASP A 93 -8.64 -34.38 12.19
N GLU A 94 -9.74 -33.62 12.27
CA GLU A 94 -10.67 -33.45 11.16
C GLU A 94 -10.02 -32.69 10.00
N VAL A 95 -9.27 -31.62 10.30
CA VAL A 95 -8.54 -30.84 9.30
C VAL A 95 -7.44 -31.66 8.64
N LEU A 96 -6.69 -32.46 9.41
CA LEU A 96 -5.65 -33.34 8.88
C LEU A 96 -6.22 -34.36 7.90
N ASN A 97 -7.33 -35.01 8.26
CA ASN A 97 -8.00 -35.99 7.40
C ASN A 97 -8.58 -35.33 6.14
N PHE A 98 -9.18 -34.14 6.29
CA PHE A 98 -9.69 -33.36 5.16
C PHE A 98 -8.59 -32.99 4.15
N ILE A 99 -7.46 -32.47 4.63
CA ILE A 99 -6.34 -32.06 3.77
C ILE A 99 -5.67 -33.26 3.08
N LYS A 100 -5.56 -34.40 3.78
CA LYS A 100 -5.09 -35.66 3.17
C LYS A 100 -6.05 -36.13 2.07
N GLY A 101 -7.36 -36.02 2.29
CA GLY A 101 -8.39 -36.37 1.31
C GLY A 101 -8.35 -35.50 0.03
N LEU A 102 -7.88 -34.25 0.14
CA LEU A 102 -7.71 -33.34 -0.99
C LEU A 102 -6.45 -33.61 -1.84
N GLY A 103 -5.63 -34.61 -1.48
CA GLY A 103 -4.43 -34.97 -2.23
C GLY A 103 -3.18 -34.15 -1.86
N ALA A 104 -3.11 -33.60 -0.65
CA ALA A 104 -1.95 -32.87 -0.19
C ALA A 104 -0.69 -33.77 -0.12
N LYS A 105 0.39 -33.37 -0.79
CA LYS A 105 1.67 -34.10 -0.81
C LYS A 105 2.46 -34.00 0.50
N TYR A 106 2.30 -32.88 1.23
CA TYR A 106 2.99 -32.61 2.49
C TYR A 106 2.04 -31.89 3.44
N VAL A 107 1.97 -32.39 4.68
CA VAL A 107 1.11 -31.81 5.74
C VAL A 107 1.91 -31.75 7.02
N GLU A 108 2.07 -30.54 7.57
CA GLU A 108 2.80 -30.27 8.81
C GLU A 108 1.91 -29.45 9.75
N VAL A 109 1.91 -29.82 11.03
CA VAL A 109 1.27 -29.05 12.09
C VAL A 109 2.31 -28.14 12.73
N VAL A 110 2.25 -26.85 12.40
CA VAL A 110 3.16 -25.85 12.97
C VAL A 110 2.61 -25.39 14.31
N LYS A 111 3.35 -25.70 15.40
CA LYS A 111 3.08 -25.21 16.76
C LYS A 111 3.69 -23.83 17.00
#